data_AF-A0A1D2RFG5-F1
#
_entry.id   AF-A0A1D2RFG5-F1
#
_cell.length_a   1.000
_cell.length_b   1.000
_cell.length_c   1.000
_cell.angle_alpha   90.00
_cell.angle_beta   90.00
_cell.angle_gamma   90.00
#
_symmetry.space_group_name_H-M   'P 1'
#
loop_
_entity.id
_entity.type
_entity.pdbx_description
1 polymer ?
#
loop_
_entity_poly.entity_id
_entity_poly.type
_entity_poly.pdbx_seq_one_letter_code
_entity_poly.pdbx_strand_id
1 'polypeptide(L)'
;MAGKSKTKGEESTELNAGLTFVAIIFLIRGLYLLVDFFGSISWGRSPEVFEVLLFGGINIIPASFYFLVAVGIIYRRPFALYLGYVIVLLDVLANVVYVFTQPMFISGLVVGILMIYLLHINEHNFRKFDKTDSMLFVGIVLLIFLYLVALVWAYHLPDAEERAAIVTKEAIEKGDVGVCEKLNFDKNNCIKSIAISTKNLSMCDEISNTHIKEQCYRSFAVSLRREDLCEKITDIYKKDSCYLGLAKCEKNMTYCEEIQANHTEEFCINYVNEPLLPKEC
;
A
#
# COMPACT_ATOMS: atom_id res chain seq x y z
N MET A 1 -26.28 -6.91 -75.37
CA MET A 1 -25.90 -5.78 -74.51
C MET A 1 -25.92 -6.24 -73.07
N ALA A 2 -24.79 -6.09 -72.40
CA ALA A 2 -24.54 -6.53 -71.04
C ALA A 2 -25.19 -5.60 -70.00
N GLY A 3 -25.47 -6.14 -68.82
CA GLY A 3 -25.92 -5.37 -67.66
C GLY A 3 -26.16 -6.25 -66.44
N LYS A 4 -25.12 -6.97 -65.99
CA LYS A 4 -25.11 -7.66 -64.68
C LYS A 4 -25.28 -6.63 -63.56
N SER A 5 -26.40 -6.68 -62.86
CA SER A 5 -26.60 -5.99 -61.58
C SER A 5 -25.78 -6.70 -60.51
N LYS A 6 -24.91 -5.94 -59.84
CA LYS A 6 -23.97 -6.36 -58.80
C LYS A 6 -24.67 -7.08 -57.65
N THR A 7 -24.01 -8.14 -57.22
CA THR A 7 -24.28 -8.97 -56.04
C THR A 7 -24.28 -8.12 -54.77
N LYS A 8 -25.30 -8.37 -53.94
CA LYS A 8 -25.42 -7.97 -52.54
C LYS A 8 -24.16 -8.45 -51.80
N GLY A 9 -23.48 -7.53 -51.10
CA GLY A 9 -22.19 -7.77 -50.45
C GLY A 9 -22.22 -8.97 -49.52
N GLU A 10 -21.26 -9.87 -49.72
CA GLU A 10 -20.80 -10.80 -48.68
C GLU A 10 -20.30 -9.96 -47.51
N GLU A 11 -21.04 -10.02 -46.40
CA GLU A 11 -20.61 -9.49 -45.12
C GLU A 11 -19.39 -10.31 -44.70
N SER A 12 -18.18 -9.79 -44.94
CA SER A 12 -16.96 -10.52 -44.62
C SER A 12 -16.92 -10.82 -43.12
N THR A 13 -16.89 -12.10 -42.79
CA THR A 13 -16.80 -12.63 -41.43
C THR A 13 -15.46 -12.32 -40.75
N GLU A 14 -14.48 -11.84 -41.50
CA GLU A 14 -13.13 -11.58 -41.02
C GLU A 14 -13.02 -10.19 -40.36
N LEU A 15 -12.53 -10.15 -39.12
CA LEU A 15 -12.23 -8.91 -38.42
C LEU A 15 -11.15 -8.12 -39.18
N ASN A 16 -11.39 -6.83 -39.43
CA ASN A 16 -10.43 -6.04 -40.18
C ASN A 16 -9.12 -5.84 -39.39
N ALA A 17 -8.02 -5.62 -40.11
CA ALA A 17 -6.69 -5.53 -39.51
C ALA A 17 -6.60 -4.44 -38.40
N GLY A 18 -7.33 -3.34 -38.55
CA GLY A 18 -7.40 -2.26 -37.55
C GLY A 18 -8.00 -2.71 -36.23
N LEU A 19 -9.17 -3.35 -36.24
CA LEU A 19 -9.82 -3.87 -35.03
C LEU A 19 -9.04 -5.05 -34.42
N THR A 20 -8.43 -5.89 -35.25
CA THR A 20 -7.52 -6.96 -34.79
C THR A 20 -6.34 -6.37 -34.01
N PHE A 21 -5.70 -5.31 -34.53
CA PHE A 21 -4.62 -4.62 -33.84
C PHE A 21 -5.07 -4.02 -32.50
N VAL A 22 -6.23 -3.34 -32.48
CA VAL A 22 -6.79 -2.77 -31.25
C VAL A 22 -7.06 -3.87 -30.20
N ALA A 23 -7.70 -4.98 -30.60
CA ALA A 23 -7.97 -6.10 -29.70
C ALA A 23 -6.69 -6.71 -29.11
N ILE A 24 -5.63 -6.86 -29.93
CA ILE A 24 -4.33 -7.35 -29.48
C ILE A 24 -3.72 -6.40 -28.43
N ILE A 25 -3.79 -5.08 -28.61
CA ILE A 25 -3.30 -4.13 -27.61
C ILE A 25 -4.05 -4.28 -26.28
N PHE A 26 -5.38 -4.39 -26.33
CA PHE A 26 -6.17 -4.63 -25.12
C PHE A 26 -5.73 -5.94 -24.42
N LEU A 27 -5.52 -7.04 -25.16
CA LEU A 27 -5.04 -8.30 -24.59
C LEU A 27 -3.65 -8.17 -23.93
N ILE A 28 -2.70 -7.51 -24.61
CA ILE A 28 -1.35 -7.29 -24.06
C ILE A 28 -1.41 -6.45 -22.79
N ARG A 29 -2.22 -5.39 -22.77
CA ARG A 29 -2.41 -4.54 -21.59
C ARG A 29 -3.04 -5.32 -20.43
N GLY A 30 -4.08 -6.11 -20.68
CA GLY A 30 -4.69 -6.97 -19.67
C GLY A 30 -3.69 -7.99 -19.08
N LEU A 31 -2.88 -8.62 -19.95
CA LEU A 31 -1.82 -9.55 -19.51
C LEU A 31 -0.73 -8.85 -18.70
N TYR A 32 -0.30 -7.66 -19.14
CA TYR A 32 0.71 -6.87 -18.42
C TYR A 32 0.26 -6.56 -17.00
N LEU A 33 -1.00 -6.11 -16.81
CA LEU A 33 -1.55 -5.81 -15.48
C LEU A 33 -1.64 -7.06 -14.59
N LEU A 34 -1.95 -8.23 -15.16
CA LEU A 34 -1.92 -9.49 -14.41
C LEU A 34 -0.50 -9.85 -13.99
N VAL A 35 0.49 -9.74 -14.89
CA VAL A 35 1.89 -10.03 -14.57
C VAL A 35 2.41 -9.08 -13.50
N ASP A 36 2.10 -7.79 -13.59
CA ASP A 36 2.47 -6.79 -12.59
C ASP A 36 1.87 -7.09 -11.21
N PHE A 37 0.59 -7.49 -11.18
CA PHE A 37 -0.06 -7.94 -9.96
C PHE A 37 0.62 -9.16 -9.32
N PHE A 38 0.85 -10.23 -10.10
CA PHE A 38 1.51 -11.44 -9.58
C PHE A 38 2.98 -11.18 -9.21
N GLY A 39 3.66 -10.29 -9.93
CA GLY A 39 4.98 -9.81 -9.58
C GLY A 39 4.98 -9.15 -8.21
N SER A 40 4.03 -8.26 -7.93
CA SER A 40 3.90 -7.57 -6.65
C SER A 40 3.69 -8.52 -5.45
N ILE A 41 2.98 -9.65 -5.65
CA ILE A 41 2.81 -10.68 -4.61
C ILE A 41 4.13 -11.41 -4.31
N SER A 42 4.98 -11.60 -5.33
CA SER A 42 6.21 -12.38 -5.23
C SER A 42 7.31 -11.72 -4.37
N TRP A 43 7.28 -10.40 -4.16
CA TRP A 43 8.37 -9.64 -3.51
C TRP A 43 8.32 -9.66 -1.96
N GLY A 44 7.82 -10.72 -1.34
CA GLY A 44 8.22 -11.14 0.01
C GLY A 44 7.87 -10.25 1.20
N ARG A 45 7.21 -9.10 1.01
CA ARG A 45 6.46 -8.46 2.11
C ARG A 45 5.23 -9.32 2.33
N SER A 46 5.00 -9.80 3.55
CA SER A 46 3.71 -10.36 3.95
C SER A 46 2.71 -9.20 3.97
N PRO A 47 1.99 -8.92 2.87
CA PRO A 47 1.12 -7.77 2.86
C PRO A 47 -0.03 -8.18 3.77
N GLU A 48 -0.54 -7.26 4.58
CA GLU A 48 -1.80 -7.54 5.24
C GLU A 48 -2.82 -7.93 4.16
N VAL A 49 -3.74 -8.85 4.46
CA VAL A 49 -4.76 -9.33 3.49
C VAL A 49 -5.47 -8.13 2.83
N PHE A 50 -5.59 -7.03 3.57
CA PHE A 50 -6.10 -5.75 3.11
C PHE A 50 -5.28 -5.12 1.96
N GLU A 51 -3.95 -5.07 2.08
CA GLU A 51 -3.08 -4.56 1.02
C GLU A 51 -3.19 -5.43 -0.24
N VAL A 52 -3.24 -6.77 -0.09
CA VAL A 52 -3.44 -7.67 -1.24
C VAL A 52 -4.78 -7.41 -1.94
N LEU A 53 -5.85 -7.18 -1.17
CA LEU A 53 -7.18 -6.91 -1.73
C LEU A 53 -7.23 -5.53 -2.41
N LEU A 54 -6.57 -4.52 -1.84
CA LEU A 54 -6.49 -3.20 -2.45
C LEU A 54 -5.63 -3.20 -3.71
N PHE A 55 -4.37 -3.64 -3.62
CA PHE A 55 -3.47 -3.71 -4.77
C PHE A 55 -3.97 -4.70 -5.84
N GLY A 56 -4.57 -5.81 -5.41
CA GLY A 56 -5.20 -6.77 -6.33
C GLY A 56 -6.45 -6.24 -7.00
N GLY A 57 -7.30 -5.52 -6.27
CA GLY A 57 -8.44 -4.82 -6.86
C GLY A 57 -8.00 -3.83 -7.93
N ILE A 58 -6.92 -3.08 -7.67
CA ILE A 58 -6.41 -2.05 -8.59
C ILE A 58 -5.89 -2.62 -9.90
N ASN A 59 -5.29 -3.82 -9.92
CA ASN A 59 -4.72 -4.39 -11.16
C ASN A 59 -5.61 -5.45 -11.82
N ILE A 60 -6.26 -6.33 -11.05
CA ILE A 60 -7.09 -7.42 -11.59
C ILE A 60 -8.36 -6.88 -12.24
N ILE A 61 -9.03 -5.92 -11.58
CA ILE A 61 -10.32 -5.42 -12.06
C ILE A 61 -10.13 -4.72 -13.41
N PRO A 62 -9.19 -3.76 -13.58
CA PRO A 62 -8.91 -3.19 -14.90
C PRO A 62 -8.49 -4.25 -15.92
N ALA A 63 -7.62 -5.20 -15.57
CA ALA A 63 -7.22 -6.28 -16.48
C ALA A 63 -8.43 -7.03 -17.06
N SER A 64 -9.42 -7.35 -16.22
CA SER A 64 -10.66 -8.00 -16.65
C SER A 64 -11.44 -7.17 -17.68
N PHE A 65 -11.48 -5.84 -17.52
CA PHE A 65 -12.11 -4.94 -18.49
C PHE A 65 -11.36 -4.88 -19.82
N TYR A 66 -10.02 -4.91 -19.83
CA TYR A 66 -9.25 -5.02 -21.07
C TYR A 66 -9.59 -6.31 -21.84
N PHE A 67 -9.67 -7.45 -21.15
CA PHE A 67 -10.07 -8.71 -21.77
C PHE A 67 -11.51 -8.66 -22.30
N LEU A 68 -12.45 -8.07 -21.54
CA LEU A 68 -13.84 -7.91 -21.98
C LEU A 68 -13.95 -7.05 -23.25
N VAL A 69 -13.19 -5.96 -23.35
CA VAL A 69 -13.15 -5.13 -24.57
C VAL A 69 -12.55 -5.90 -25.73
N ALA A 70 -11.40 -6.58 -25.54
CA ALA A 70 -10.77 -7.35 -26.60
C ALA A 70 -11.71 -8.43 -27.17
N VAL A 71 -12.32 -9.22 -26.30
CA VAL A 71 -13.31 -10.25 -26.67
C VAL A 71 -14.51 -9.61 -27.36
N GLY A 72 -15.02 -8.51 -26.83
CA GLY A 72 -16.14 -7.78 -27.43
C GLY A 72 -15.83 -7.24 -28.83
N ILE A 73 -14.61 -6.74 -29.08
CA ILE A 73 -14.15 -6.31 -30.41
C ILE A 73 -14.08 -7.52 -31.37
N ILE A 74 -13.53 -8.65 -30.92
CA ILE A 74 -13.44 -9.89 -31.71
C ILE A 74 -14.83 -10.36 -32.15
N TYR A 75 -15.82 -10.27 -31.27
CA TYR A 75 -17.21 -10.63 -31.57
C TYR A 75 -18.04 -9.47 -32.15
N ARG A 76 -17.43 -8.32 -32.47
CA ARG A 76 -18.07 -7.11 -33.02
C ARG A 76 -19.28 -6.62 -32.20
N ARG A 77 -19.17 -6.71 -30.87
CA ARG A 77 -20.19 -6.30 -29.91
C ARG A 77 -20.09 -4.79 -29.62
N PRO A 78 -21.19 -4.03 -29.69
CA PRO A 78 -21.13 -2.57 -29.57
C PRO A 78 -20.74 -2.08 -28.18
N PHE A 79 -20.99 -2.85 -27.11
CA PHE A 79 -20.49 -2.49 -25.77
C PHE A 79 -18.97 -2.30 -25.75
N ALA A 80 -18.24 -3.05 -26.58
CA ALA A 80 -16.78 -3.04 -26.62
C ALA A 80 -16.23 -1.72 -27.19
N LEU A 81 -16.99 -1.09 -28.10
CA LEU A 81 -16.65 0.23 -28.62
C LEU A 81 -16.72 1.28 -27.50
N TYR A 82 -17.87 1.36 -26.82
CA TYR A 82 -18.09 2.34 -25.75
C TYR A 82 -17.15 2.10 -24.56
N LEU A 83 -17.05 0.86 -24.10
CA LEU A 83 -16.15 0.50 -23.00
C LEU A 83 -14.69 0.72 -23.39
N GLY A 84 -14.31 0.41 -24.64
CA GLY A 84 -12.98 0.67 -25.17
C GLY A 84 -12.63 2.15 -25.16
N TYR A 85 -13.54 3.04 -25.57
CA TYR A 85 -13.33 4.49 -25.46
C TYR A 85 -13.13 4.95 -24.03
N VAL A 86 -13.97 4.48 -23.10
CA VAL A 86 -13.88 4.85 -21.68
C VAL A 86 -12.54 4.40 -21.12
N ILE A 87 -12.11 3.16 -21.35
CA ILE A 87 -10.82 2.65 -20.86
C ILE A 87 -9.66 3.45 -21.42
N VAL A 88 -9.60 3.67 -22.74
CA VAL A 88 -8.48 4.40 -23.35
C VAL A 88 -8.46 5.87 -22.90
N LEU A 89 -9.62 6.50 -22.72
CA LEU A 89 -9.70 7.85 -22.17
C LEU A 89 -9.18 7.90 -20.72
N LEU A 90 -9.57 6.94 -19.88
CA LEU A 90 -9.07 6.83 -18.50
C LEU A 90 -7.56 6.60 -18.48
N ASP A 91 -7.02 5.77 -19.36
CA ASP A 91 -5.57 5.57 -19.50
C ASP A 91 -4.85 6.85 -19.88
N VAL A 92 -5.37 7.58 -20.86
CA VAL A 92 -4.82 8.88 -21.27
C VAL A 92 -4.83 9.87 -20.11
N LEU A 93 -5.95 9.98 -19.39
CA LEU A 93 -6.07 10.85 -18.22
C LEU A 93 -5.12 10.45 -17.09
N ALA A 94 -5.01 9.16 -16.78
CA ALA A 94 -4.08 8.65 -15.78
C ALA A 94 -2.64 9.01 -16.17
N ASN A 95 -2.25 8.76 -17.43
CA ASN A 95 -0.93 9.14 -17.92
C ASN A 95 -0.67 10.65 -17.77
N VAL A 96 -1.67 11.51 -18.02
CA VAL A 96 -1.57 12.97 -17.82
C VAL A 96 -1.36 13.35 -16.34
N VAL A 97 -2.05 12.69 -15.42
CA VAL A 97 -1.89 12.92 -13.98
C VAL A 97 -0.50 12.48 -13.50
N TYR A 98 0.00 11.35 -14.03
CA TYR A 98 1.29 10.78 -13.63
C TYR A 98 2.50 11.27 -14.45
N VAL A 99 2.31 12.28 -15.33
CA VAL A 99 3.33 12.85 -16.25
C VAL A 99 4.69 13.05 -15.61
N PHE A 100 4.73 13.51 -14.36
CA PHE A 100 5.97 13.90 -13.68
C PHE A 100 6.74 12.72 -13.07
N THR A 101 6.18 11.52 -13.11
CA THR A 101 6.72 10.37 -12.35
C THR A 101 7.29 9.26 -13.22
N GLN A 102 7.00 9.20 -14.54
CA GLN A 102 7.37 8.06 -15.39
C GLN A 102 7.94 8.47 -16.76
N PRO A 103 9.08 7.90 -17.20
CA PRO A 103 9.74 8.26 -18.46
C PRO A 103 9.01 7.76 -19.73
N MET A 104 8.00 6.90 -19.60
CA MET A 104 7.26 6.30 -20.74
C MET A 104 5.97 7.04 -21.14
N PHE A 105 5.78 8.29 -20.70
CA PHE A 105 4.53 9.05 -20.90
C PHE A 105 4.13 9.24 -22.37
N ILE A 106 5.07 9.66 -23.22
CA ILE A 106 4.77 10.07 -24.62
C ILE A 106 4.24 8.90 -25.44
N SER A 107 4.81 7.69 -25.26
CA SER A 107 4.37 6.51 -26.00
C SER A 107 2.96 6.07 -25.59
N GLY A 108 2.59 6.23 -24.31
CA GLY A 108 1.25 5.94 -23.82
C GLY A 108 0.17 6.81 -24.48
N LEU A 109 0.39 8.13 -24.53
CA LEU A 109 -0.53 9.05 -25.20
C LEU A 109 -0.70 8.75 -26.68
N VAL A 110 0.42 8.53 -27.39
CA VAL A 110 0.39 8.27 -28.84
C VAL A 110 -0.39 6.98 -29.13
N VAL A 111 -0.16 5.91 -28.37
CA VAL A 111 -0.89 4.64 -28.53
C VAL A 111 -2.37 4.83 -28.18
N GLY A 112 -2.70 5.56 -27.12
CA GLY A 112 -4.09 5.83 -26.74
C GLY A 112 -4.86 6.61 -27.82
N ILE A 113 -4.28 7.68 -28.35
CA ILE A 113 -4.88 8.47 -29.44
C ILE A 113 -5.06 7.60 -30.70
N LEU A 114 -4.06 6.78 -31.05
CA LEU A 114 -4.15 5.84 -32.16
C LEU A 114 -5.29 4.83 -31.97
N MET A 115 -5.46 4.28 -30.77
CA MET A 115 -6.55 3.35 -30.47
C MET A 115 -7.93 4.02 -30.61
N ILE A 116 -8.11 5.24 -30.09
CA ILE A 116 -9.36 6.01 -30.25
C ILE A 116 -9.67 6.23 -31.72
N TYR A 117 -8.66 6.63 -32.50
CA TYR A 117 -8.80 6.83 -33.94
C TYR A 117 -9.21 5.55 -34.67
N LEU A 118 -8.54 4.43 -34.37
CA LEU A 118 -8.84 3.12 -34.97
C LEU A 118 -10.20 2.58 -34.57
N LEU A 119 -10.66 2.81 -33.34
CA LEU A 119 -12.02 2.48 -32.93
C LEU A 119 -13.05 3.31 -33.71
N HIS A 120 -12.80 4.61 -33.87
CA HIS A 120 -13.72 5.52 -34.53
C HIS A 120 -13.91 5.22 -36.01
N ILE A 121 -12.82 5.06 -36.76
CA ILE A 121 -12.92 4.77 -38.20
C ILE A 121 -13.60 3.43 -38.48
N ASN A 122 -13.58 2.50 -37.51
CA ASN A 122 -14.15 1.17 -37.62
C ASN A 122 -15.49 0.99 -36.90
N GLU A 123 -16.09 2.06 -36.38
CA GLU A 123 -17.36 2.02 -35.65
C GLU A 123 -18.49 1.34 -36.46
N HIS A 124 -18.52 1.57 -37.77
CA HIS A 124 -19.52 0.98 -38.67
C HIS A 124 -19.47 -0.56 -38.75
N ASN A 125 -18.38 -1.21 -38.32
CA ASN A 125 -18.24 -2.66 -38.34
C ASN A 125 -18.89 -3.35 -37.12
N PHE A 126 -19.33 -2.59 -36.13
CA PHE A 126 -19.98 -3.14 -34.95
C PHE A 126 -21.47 -3.40 -35.22
N ARG A 127 -22.00 -4.44 -34.57
CA ARG A 127 -23.43 -4.75 -34.64
C ARG A 127 -24.25 -3.65 -33.98
N LYS A 128 -25.54 -3.59 -34.32
CA LYS A 128 -26.49 -2.71 -33.64
C LYS A 128 -26.61 -3.11 -32.17
N PHE A 129 -26.75 -2.10 -31.31
CA PHE A 129 -26.95 -2.26 -29.88
C PHE A 129 -28.18 -3.13 -29.59
N ASP A 130 -27.96 -4.21 -28.83
CA ASP A 130 -29.00 -5.17 -28.45
C ASP A 130 -29.28 -5.20 -26.94
N LYS A 131 -30.25 -6.02 -26.52
CA LYS A 131 -30.64 -6.15 -25.11
C LYS A 131 -29.52 -6.72 -24.23
N THR A 132 -28.65 -7.56 -24.80
CA THR A 132 -27.49 -8.13 -24.11
C THR A 132 -26.49 -7.03 -23.77
N ASP A 133 -26.23 -6.13 -24.73
CA ASP A 133 -25.34 -4.98 -24.53
C ASP A 133 -25.87 -4.05 -23.42
N SER A 134 -27.19 -3.83 -23.39
CA SER A 134 -27.85 -3.06 -22.33
C SER A 134 -27.69 -3.71 -20.95
N MET A 135 -27.93 -5.02 -20.83
CA MET A 135 -27.76 -5.76 -19.58
C MET A 135 -26.31 -5.73 -19.09
N LEU A 136 -25.35 -5.88 -20.01
CA LEU A 136 -23.94 -5.81 -19.68
C LEU A 136 -23.56 -4.42 -19.16
N PHE A 137 -24.03 -3.35 -19.81
CA PHE A 137 -23.76 -1.98 -19.39
C PHE A 137 -24.27 -1.71 -17.97
N VAL A 138 -25.50 -2.13 -17.66
CA VAL A 138 -26.05 -2.03 -16.30
C VAL A 138 -25.21 -2.82 -15.30
N GLY A 139 -24.78 -4.03 -15.66
CA GLY A 139 -23.89 -4.84 -14.82
C GLY A 139 -22.55 -4.15 -14.53
N ILE A 140 -21.93 -3.56 -15.55
CA ILE A 140 -20.66 -2.82 -15.40
C ILE A 140 -20.85 -1.61 -14.47
N VAL A 141 -21.91 -0.83 -14.66
CA VAL A 141 -22.21 0.34 -13.80
C VAL A 141 -22.42 -0.09 -12.35
N LEU A 142 -23.14 -1.19 -12.10
CA LEU A 142 -23.32 -1.74 -10.76
C LEU A 142 -22.00 -2.21 -10.15
N LEU A 143 -21.14 -2.89 -10.92
CA LEU A 143 -19.82 -3.32 -10.46
C LEU A 143 -18.92 -2.14 -10.11
N ILE A 144 -18.91 -1.08 -10.93
CA ILE A 144 -18.17 0.15 -10.65
C ILE A 144 -18.70 0.80 -9.36
N PHE A 145 -20.02 0.88 -9.18
CA PHE A 145 -20.61 1.42 -7.96
C PHE A 145 -20.20 0.61 -6.72
N LEU A 146 -20.28 -0.72 -6.76
CA LEU A 146 -19.84 -1.58 -5.67
C LEU A 146 -18.34 -1.46 -5.38
N TYR A 147 -17.52 -1.34 -6.42
CA TYR A 147 -16.09 -1.10 -6.28
C TYR A 147 -15.79 0.25 -5.61
N LEU A 148 -16.48 1.33 -6.01
CA LEU A 148 -16.33 2.65 -5.38
C LEU A 148 -16.77 2.63 -3.91
N VAL A 149 -17.87 1.94 -3.58
CA VAL A 149 -18.30 1.76 -2.18
C VAL A 149 -17.24 0.99 -1.38
N ALA A 150 -16.67 -0.06 -1.96
CA ALA A 150 -15.59 -0.82 -1.33
C ALA A 150 -14.32 0.03 -1.14
N LEU A 151 -13.96 0.88 -2.11
CA LEU A 151 -12.83 1.80 -2.00
C LEU A 151 -13.04 2.84 -0.90
N VAL A 152 -14.24 3.43 -0.81
CA VAL A 152 -14.57 4.39 0.26
C VAL A 152 -14.51 3.69 1.62
N TRP A 153 -15.06 2.48 1.72
CA TRP A 153 -15.00 1.69 2.95
C TRP A 153 -13.55 1.35 3.34
N ALA A 154 -12.73 0.98 2.36
CA ALA A 154 -11.32 0.70 2.57
C ALA A 154 -10.52 1.94 2.99
N TYR A 155 -10.80 3.10 2.39
CA TYR A 155 -10.15 4.38 2.76
C TYR A 155 -10.50 4.84 4.18
N HIS A 156 -11.64 4.39 4.71
CA HIS A 156 -12.05 4.65 6.09
C HIS A 156 -11.53 3.62 7.11
N LEU A 157 -10.82 2.57 6.68
CA LEU A 157 -10.17 1.66 7.63
C LEU A 157 -8.93 2.34 8.23
N PRO A 158 -8.73 2.24 9.55
CA PRO A 158 -7.55 2.78 10.20
C PRO A 158 -6.30 2.10 9.64
N ASP A 159 -5.25 2.87 9.42
CA ASP A 159 -3.96 2.32 9.03
C ASP A 159 -3.34 1.47 10.16
N ALA A 160 -2.23 0.79 9.85
CA ALA A 160 -1.59 -0.12 10.79
C ALA A 160 -1.13 0.57 12.09
N GLU A 161 -0.67 1.83 12.00
CA GLU A 161 -0.19 2.61 13.14
C GLU A 161 -1.35 3.05 14.03
N GLU A 162 -2.44 3.57 13.43
CA GLU A 162 -3.65 3.95 14.14
C GLU A 162 -4.29 2.73 14.83
N ARG A 163 -4.33 1.58 14.14
CA ARG A 163 -4.83 0.33 14.72
C ARG A 163 -3.96 -0.12 15.90
N ALA A 164 -2.64 -0.05 15.77
CA ALA A 164 -1.72 -0.40 16.86
C ALA A 164 -1.93 0.52 18.07
N ALA A 165 -2.15 1.82 17.85
CA ALA A 165 -2.44 2.78 18.91
C ALA A 165 -3.75 2.48 19.64
N ILE A 166 -4.83 2.14 18.93
CA ILE A 166 -6.13 1.78 19.53
C ILE A 166 -6.00 0.53 20.40
N VAL A 167 -5.36 -0.52 19.87
CA VAL A 167 -5.18 -1.78 20.60
C VAL A 167 -4.26 -1.57 21.81
N THR A 168 -3.18 -0.80 21.68
CA THR A 168 -2.27 -0.50 22.78
C THR A 168 -2.98 0.30 23.88
N LYS A 169 -3.84 1.26 23.51
CA LYS A 169 -4.66 1.99 24.46
C LYS A 169 -5.62 1.07 25.22
N GLU A 170 -6.33 0.19 24.52
CA GLU A 170 -7.19 -0.83 25.13
C GLU A 170 -6.40 -1.70 26.12
N ALA A 171 -5.21 -2.14 25.72
CA ALA A 171 -4.36 -3.00 26.53
C ALA A 171 -3.86 -2.29 27.80
N ILE A 172 -3.50 -1.02 27.72
CA ILE A 172 -3.10 -0.18 28.86
C ILE A 172 -4.28 0.01 29.83
N GLU A 173 -5.46 0.37 29.33
CA GLU A 173 -6.66 0.60 30.15
C GLU A 173 -7.08 -0.65 30.93
N LYS A 174 -6.87 -1.84 30.34
CA LYS A 174 -7.16 -3.14 30.97
C LYS A 174 -6.00 -3.70 31.78
N GLY A 175 -4.76 -3.24 31.53
CA GLY A 175 -3.55 -3.88 32.04
C GLY A 175 -3.36 -5.31 31.54
N ASP A 176 -3.95 -5.67 30.39
CA ASP A 176 -3.98 -7.04 29.87
C ASP A 176 -3.06 -7.19 28.66
N VAL A 177 -1.92 -7.86 28.88
CA VAL A 177 -0.92 -8.16 27.85
C VAL A 177 -1.49 -9.08 26.75
N GLY A 178 -2.50 -9.90 27.05
CA GLY A 178 -3.18 -10.75 26.08
C GLY A 178 -3.83 -9.95 24.94
N VAL A 179 -4.17 -8.69 25.18
CA VAL A 179 -4.70 -7.79 24.14
C VAL A 179 -3.63 -7.49 23.08
N CYS A 180 -2.33 -7.43 23.46
CA CYS A 180 -1.23 -7.20 22.53
C CYS A 180 -1.02 -8.36 21.54
N GLU A 181 -1.55 -9.55 21.79
CA GLU A 181 -1.51 -10.69 20.84
C GLU A 181 -2.25 -10.38 19.52
N LYS A 182 -3.15 -9.37 19.52
CA LYS A 182 -3.81 -8.88 18.31
C LYS A 182 -2.85 -8.14 17.36
N LEU A 183 -1.66 -7.76 17.83
CA LEU A 183 -0.64 -7.05 17.06
C LEU A 183 0.46 -8.04 16.64
N ASN A 184 0.78 -8.08 15.35
CA ASN A 184 1.83 -8.97 14.84
C ASN A 184 3.22 -8.43 15.18
N PHE A 185 3.63 -7.34 14.53
CA PHE A 185 4.97 -6.78 14.68
C PHE A 185 5.09 -5.84 15.89
N ASP A 186 3.99 -5.20 16.29
CA ASP A 186 3.96 -4.21 17.37
C ASP A 186 3.65 -4.76 18.76
N LYS A 187 3.49 -6.08 18.91
CA LYS A 187 3.25 -6.74 20.20
C LYS A 187 4.23 -6.28 21.28
N ASN A 188 5.53 -6.28 20.98
CA ASN A 188 6.59 -5.91 21.93
C ASN A 188 6.51 -4.43 22.34
N ASN A 189 6.14 -3.54 21.41
CA ASN A 189 5.93 -2.12 21.71
C ASN A 189 4.69 -1.91 22.58
N CYS A 190 3.63 -2.68 22.34
CA CYS A 190 2.42 -2.69 23.16
C CYS A 190 2.74 -3.15 24.59
N ILE A 191 3.47 -4.26 24.77
CA ILE A 191 3.89 -4.75 26.11
C ILE A 191 4.72 -3.70 26.84
N LYS A 192 5.71 -3.08 26.17
CA LYS A 192 6.52 -1.99 26.74
C LYS A 192 5.65 -0.83 27.21
N SER A 193 4.63 -0.46 26.44
CA SER A 193 3.73 0.66 26.77
C SER A 193 2.87 0.35 28.00
N ILE A 194 2.38 -0.88 28.13
CA ILE A 194 1.69 -1.36 29.34
C ILE A 194 2.64 -1.32 30.53
N ALA A 195 3.86 -1.87 30.39
CA ALA A 195 4.86 -1.89 31.44
C ALA A 195 5.12 -0.49 32.00
N ILE A 196 5.40 0.48 31.13
CA ILE A 196 5.66 1.88 31.51
C ILE A 196 4.44 2.52 32.17
N SER A 197 3.24 2.36 31.57
CA SER A 197 2.02 2.99 32.08
C SER A 197 1.57 2.43 33.43
N THR A 198 1.72 1.12 33.63
CA THR A 198 1.37 0.43 34.88
C THR A 198 2.52 0.41 35.89
N LYS A 199 3.69 0.94 35.52
CA LYS A 199 4.95 0.89 36.30
C LYS A 199 5.36 -0.53 36.69
N ASN A 200 5.02 -1.52 35.87
CA ASN A 200 5.35 -2.92 36.12
C ASN A 200 6.63 -3.34 35.37
N LEU A 201 7.77 -3.29 36.06
CA LEU A 201 9.08 -3.64 35.50
C LEU A 201 9.16 -5.10 35.01
N SER A 202 8.45 -6.04 35.65
CA SER A 202 8.56 -7.46 35.28
C SER A 202 8.04 -7.73 33.87
N MET A 203 7.14 -6.88 33.35
CA MET A 203 6.65 -6.98 31.98
C MET A 203 7.73 -6.73 30.93
N CYS A 204 8.81 -6.02 31.27
CA CYS A 204 9.96 -5.91 30.35
C CYS A 204 10.58 -7.28 30.07
N ASP A 205 10.45 -8.26 30.98
CA ASP A 205 10.96 -9.60 30.76
C ASP A 205 10.14 -10.44 29.78
N GLU A 206 8.85 -10.11 29.60
CA GLU A 206 7.93 -10.75 28.65
C GLU A 206 8.18 -10.31 27.20
N ILE A 207 8.95 -9.25 26.99
CA ILE A 207 9.29 -8.73 25.66
C ILE A 207 10.32 -9.66 24.99
N SER A 208 9.93 -10.27 23.88
CA SER A 208 10.77 -11.22 23.14
C SER A 208 11.82 -10.54 22.27
N ASN A 209 11.52 -9.33 21.77
CA ASN A 209 12.46 -8.57 20.97
C ASN A 209 13.48 -7.88 21.89
N THR A 210 14.74 -8.32 21.85
CA THR A 210 15.85 -7.78 22.67
C THR A 210 15.98 -6.28 22.53
N HIS A 211 15.81 -5.72 21.33
CA HIS A 211 15.95 -4.28 21.13
C HIS A 211 14.90 -3.50 21.92
N ILE A 212 13.64 -3.93 21.86
CA ILE A 212 12.53 -3.30 22.58
C ILE A 212 12.60 -3.56 24.09
N LYS A 213 13.07 -4.75 24.50
CA LYS A 213 13.28 -5.13 25.90
C LYS A 213 14.30 -4.21 26.57
N GLU A 214 15.44 -3.97 25.93
CA GLU A 214 16.46 -3.06 26.45
C GLU A 214 15.96 -1.61 26.53
N GLN A 215 15.16 -1.16 25.56
CA GLN A 215 14.50 0.16 25.65
C GLN A 215 13.51 0.24 26.82
N CYS A 216 12.80 -0.85 27.12
CA CYS A 216 11.92 -0.95 28.28
C CYS A 216 12.73 -0.76 29.57
N TYR A 217 13.83 -1.51 29.73
CA TYR A 217 14.73 -1.37 30.87
C TYR A 217 15.33 0.03 31.02
N ARG A 218 15.80 0.62 29.93
CA ARG A 218 16.28 2.02 29.92
C ARG A 218 15.22 2.99 30.44
N SER A 219 13.98 2.84 29.97
CA SER A 219 12.87 3.73 30.37
C SER A 219 12.60 3.63 31.88
N PHE A 220 12.65 2.42 32.44
CA PHE A 220 12.52 2.21 33.88
C PHE A 220 13.74 2.69 34.67
N ALA A 221 14.95 2.46 34.18
CA ALA A 221 16.18 2.92 34.82
C ALA A 221 16.12 4.43 35.05
N VAL A 222 15.85 5.18 33.98
CA VAL A 222 15.77 6.65 34.04
C VAL A 222 14.59 7.11 34.89
N SER A 223 13.37 6.60 34.68
CA SER A 223 12.19 7.07 35.42
C SER A 223 12.19 6.71 36.91
N LEU A 224 12.80 5.58 37.28
CA LEU A 224 12.89 5.13 38.66
C LEU A 224 14.21 5.47 39.34
N ARG A 225 15.17 6.11 38.64
CA ARG A 225 16.49 6.43 39.18
C ARG A 225 17.23 5.19 39.67
N ARG A 226 17.31 4.17 38.80
CA ARG A 226 17.85 2.84 39.10
C ARG A 226 18.91 2.43 38.10
N GLU A 227 20.16 2.65 38.45
CA GLU A 227 21.34 2.28 37.66
C GLU A 227 21.47 0.77 37.41
N ASP A 228 21.02 -0.04 38.37
CA ASP A 228 21.07 -1.51 38.27
C ASP A 228 20.24 -2.05 37.08
N LEU A 229 19.30 -1.25 36.56
CA LEU A 229 18.54 -1.58 35.36
C LEU A 229 19.31 -1.28 34.06
N CYS A 230 20.27 -0.35 34.07
CA CYS A 230 21.18 -0.14 32.94
C CYS A 230 22.11 -1.35 32.77
N GLU A 231 22.47 -2.04 33.85
CA GLU A 231 23.25 -3.29 33.79
C GLU A 231 22.52 -4.45 33.09
N LYS A 232 21.19 -4.39 32.97
CA LYS A 232 20.40 -5.37 32.20
C LYS A 232 20.44 -5.15 30.69
N ILE A 233 21.04 -4.05 30.24
CA ILE A 233 21.17 -3.71 28.82
C ILE A 233 22.50 -4.25 28.30
N THR A 234 22.44 -5.07 27.26
CA THR A 234 23.63 -5.76 26.72
C THR A 234 24.29 -4.97 25.60
N ASP A 235 23.52 -4.21 24.83
CA ASP A 235 24.05 -3.30 23.82
C ASP A 235 24.75 -2.09 24.48
N ILE A 236 26.04 -1.92 24.19
CA ILE A 236 26.90 -0.90 24.80
C ILE A 236 26.34 0.50 24.55
N TYR A 237 25.91 0.83 23.34
CA TYR A 237 25.42 2.16 23.01
C TYR A 237 24.11 2.49 23.74
N LYS A 238 23.23 1.49 23.91
CA LYS A 238 22.00 1.69 24.69
C LYS A 238 22.25 1.75 26.19
N LYS A 239 23.22 1.00 26.70
CA LYS A 239 23.66 1.05 28.09
C LYS A 239 24.25 2.42 28.42
N ASP A 240 25.13 2.93 27.57
CA ASP A 240 25.66 4.29 27.68
C ASP A 240 24.53 5.34 27.61
N SER A 241 23.57 5.17 26.69
CA SER A 241 22.39 6.02 26.60
C SER A 241 21.48 5.95 27.85
N CYS A 242 21.53 4.85 28.59
CA CYS A 242 20.82 4.67 29.86
C CYS A 242 21.51 5.48 30.96
N TYR A 243 22.83 5.32 31.10
CA TYR A 243 23.63 6.10 32.05
C TYR A 243 23.62 7.59 31.77
N LEU A 244 23.69 8.00 30.50
CA LEU A 244 23.53 9.40 30.10
C LEU A 244 22.17 9.97 30.52
N GLY A 245 21.10 9.17 30.42
CA GLY A 245 19.77 9.54 30.89
C GLY A 245 19.73 9.73 32.41
N LEU A 246 20.33 8.82 33.18
CA LEU A 246 20.46 8.95 34.63
C LEU A 246 21.29 10.18 35.02
N ALA A 247 22.44 10.38 34.38
CA ALA A 247 23.32 11.52 34.59
C ALA A 247 22.56 12.84 34.45
N LYS A 248 21.84 13.01 33.34
CA LYS A 248 21.05 14.21 33.06
C LYS A 248 19.90 14.39 34.06
N CYS A 249 19.20 13.31 34.36
CA CYS A 249 18.01 13.38 35.16
C CYS A 249 18.24 13.50 36.68
N GLU A 250 19.38 13.03 37.18
CA GLU A 250 19.83 13.24 38.56
C GLU A 250 20.78 14.43 38.71
N LYS A 251 21.27 14.99 37.60
CA LYS A 251 22.39 15.93 37.58
C LYS A 251 23.64 15.38 38.28
N ASN A 252 23.86 14.08 38.12
CA ASN A 252 24.97 13.37 38.74
C ASN A 252 25.99 12.95 37.68
N MET A 253 27.15 13.61 37.68
CA MET A 253 28.20 13.39 36.69
C MET A 253 28.93 12.05 36.88
N THR A 254 28.81 11.38 38.04
CA THR A 254 29.46 10.07 38.25
C THR A 254 28.97 9.03 37.25
N TYR A 255 27.73 9.15 36.75
CA TYR A 255 27.21 8.29 35.69
C TYR A 255 27.94 8.44 34.35
N CYS A 256 28.64 9.56 34.12
CA CYS A 256 29.47 9.73 32.93
C CYS A 256 30.72 8.81 32.97
N GLU A 257 31.16 8.38 34.15
CA GLU A 257 32.29 7.47 34.32
C GLU A 257 31.96 6.03 33.87
N GLU A 258 30.67 5.67 33.85
CA GLU A 258 30.18 4.34 33.44
C GLU A 258 29.98 4.20 31.92
N ILE A 259 30.12 5.29 31.15
CA ILE A 259 29.96 5.32 29.70
C ILE A 259 31.21 4.75 29.02
N GLN A 260 31.03 3.73 28.18
CA GLN A 260 32.16 2.99 27.58
C GLN A 260 32.49 3.42 26.14
N ALA A 261 31.50 3.89 25.38
CA ALA A 261 31.74 4.34 24.01
C ALA A 261 32.64 5.60 24.00
N ASN A 262 33.51 5.67 23.00
CA ASN A 262 34.54 6.70 22.82
C ASN A 262 34.01 8.14 22.57
N HIS A 263 32.75 8.42 22.88
CA HIS A 263 32.17 9.76 22.83
C HIS A 263 32.33 10.42 24.20
N THR A 264 33.32 11.31 24.24
CA THR A 264 33.99 11.91 25.40
C THR A 264 33.08 12.19 26.61
N GLU A 265 33.58 11.86 27.80
CA GLU A 265 33.11 12.33 29.11
C GLU A 265 32.68 13.81 29.08
N GLU A 266 33.40 14.64 28.33
CA GLU A 266 33.08 16.05 28.04
C GLU A 266 31.68 16.25 27.42
N PHE A 267 31.26 15.40 26.47
CA PHE A 267 29.90 15.43 25.92
C PHE A 267 28.86 15.13 27.00
N CYS A 268 29.11 14.13 27.85
CA CYS A 268 28.21 13.79 28.95
C CYS A 268 28.10 14.95 29.95
N ILE A 269 29.23 15.53 30.36
CA ILE A 269 29.27 16.69 31.28
C ILE A 269 28.48 17.88 30.69
N ASN A 270 28.66 18.19 29.41
CA ASN A 270 27.92 19.26 28.76
C ASN A 270 26.41 18.95 28.70
N TYR A 271 26.04 17.72 28.34
CA TYR A 271 24.64 17.28 28.24
C TYR A 271 23.91 17.30 29.59
N VAL A 272 24.58 16.93 30.68
CA VAL A 272 24.02 16.97 32.04
C VAL A 272 23.67 18.40 32.48
N ASN A 273 24.41 19.39 31.98
CA ASN A 273 24.21 20.79 32.31
C ASN A 273 23.14 21.48 31.44
N GLU A 274 22.64 20.83 30.38
CA GLU A 274 21.58 21.39 29.55
C GLU A 274 20.23 21.45 30.31
N PRO A 275 19.37 22.45 30.02
CA PRO A 275 18.04 22.51 30.60
C PRO A 275 17.21 21.27 30.26
N LEU A 276 16.63 20.65 31.28
CA LEU A 276 15.74 19.49 31.13
C LEU A 276 14.46 19.85 30.39
N LEU A 277 14.09 19.05 29.39
CA LEU A 277 12.75 19.11 28.82
C LEU A 277 11.77 18.32 29.72
N PRO A 278 10.47 18.71 29.80
CA PRO A 278 9.49 18.16 30.75
C PRO A 278 9.18 16.65 30.64
N LYS A 279 9.80 15.91 29.71
CA LYS A 279 9.52 14.49 29.44
C LYS A 279 10.77 13.60 29.42
N GLU A 280 11.94 14.16 29.72
CA GLU A 280 13.21 13.42 29.69
C GLU A 280 13.43 12.60 30.97
N CYS A 281 12.75 13.01 32.04
CA CYS A 281 12.84 12.50 33.40
C CYS A 281 11.43 12.54 34.02
#